data_AF-A0A0B7A0Y9-F1
#
_entry.id   AF-A0A0B7A0Y9-F1
#
_cell.length_a   1.000
_cell.length_b   1.000
_cell.length_c   1.000
_cell.angle_alpha   90.00
_cell.angle_beta   90.00
_cell.angle_gamma   90.00
#
_symmetry.space_group_name_H-M   'P 1'
#
loop_
_entity.id
_entity.type
_entity.pdbx_description
1 polymer ?
#
loop_
_entity_poly.entity_id
_entity_poly.type
_entity_poly.pdbx_seq_one_letter_code
_entity_poly.pdbx_strand_id
1 'polypeptide(L)'
;ETLRILCFKKETGGHGDTLLGRGALELSRQWLKGSFQEKTLSMNEISLVLSMRHIPADKTMQRTPSRTSSAVFGVSISSCAKRESKTVPMIVTACVQEVEKRGMDEVGIYRVSGVSSDLQSIKRIFDKNVRAGVSVLQDADIHSVTGVLKLYFRELPEPLFTEASYQSFIDTLKLSDEEAKTRCMPRSE
;
A
#
# COMPACT_ATOMS: atom_id res chain seq x y z
N GLU A 1 16.02 8.96 -15.20
CA GLU A 1 15.29 7.67 -15.25
C GLU A 1 14.38 7.67 -16.47
N THR A 2 14.03 6.51 -17.02
CA THR A 2 13.21 6.42 -18.24
C THR A 2 11.96 5.59 -17.95
N LEU A 3 10.78 6.19 -18.07
CA LEU A 3 9.51 5.49 -17.99
C LEU A 3 9.25 4.80 -19.34
N ARG A 4 9.17 3.48 -19.35
CA ARG A 4 8.83 2.68 -20.54
C ARG A 4 7.37 2.25 -20.46
N ILE A 5 6.65 2.40 -21.55
CA ILE A 5 5.21 2.18 -21.62
C ILE A 5 4.91 1.24 -22.78
N LEU A 6 4.05 0.26 -22.51
CA LEU A 6 3.51 -0.67 -23.49
C LEU A 6 1.98 -0.56 -23.43
N CYS A 7 1.35 -0.34 -24.59
CA CYS A 7 -0.11 -0.26 -24.71
C CYS A 7 -0.61 -1.50 -25.42
N PHE A 8 -1.57 -2.21 -24.83
CA PHE A 8 -2.17 -3.43 -25.39
C PHE A 8 -3.68 -3.27 -25.56
N LYS A 9 -4.22 -3.88 -26.62
CA LYS A 9 -5.66 -4.07 -26.84
C LYS A 9 -6.04 -5.45 -26.34
N LYS A 10 -6.97 -5.50 -25.40
CA LYS A 10 -7.55 -6.77 -24.94
C LYS A 10 -8.51 -7.30 -26.00
N GLU A 11 -8.24 -8.49 -26.53
CA GLU A 11 -9.16 -9.18 -27.44
C GLU A 11 -10.03 -10.18 -26.67
N THR A 12 -11.33 -10.19 -26.95
CA THR A 12 -12.32 -11.04 -26.24
C THR A 12 -12.35 -12.50 -26.73
N GLY A 13 -11.44 -12.90 -27.63
CA GLY A 13 -11.48 -14.17 -28.38
C GLY A 13 -10.39 -15.20 -28.06
N GLY A 14 -9.68 -15.08 -26.92
CA GLY A 14 -8.66 -16.06 -26.50
C GLY A 14 -7.36 -16.05 -27.29
N HIS A 15 -7.26 -15.22 -28.33
CA HIS A 15 -5.99 -14.83 -28.95
C HIS A 15 -5.44 -13.70 -28.06
N GLY A 16 -4.25 -13.89 -27.48
CA GLY A 16 -3.72 -13.00 -26.43
C GLY A 16 -3.67 -11.51 -26.80
N ASP A 17 -3.44 -10.66 -25.79
CA ASP A 17 -3.49 -9.21 -25.95
C ASP A 17 -2.58 -8.68 -27.08
N THR A 18 -3.15 -7.87 -27.97
CA THR A 18 -2.44 -7.30 -29.13
C THR A 18 -1.70 -6.02 -28.73
N LEU A 19 -0.39 -5.97 -28.91
CA LEU A 19 0.41 -4.76 -28.64
C LEU A 19 0.08 -3.65 -29.65
N LEU A 20 -0.43 -2.53 -29.17
CA LEU A 20 -0.77 -1.35 -29.98
C LEU A 20 0.39 -0.38 -30.15
N GLY A 21 1.25 -0.26 -29.14
CA GLY A 21 2.35 0.71 -29.18
C GLY A 21 3.36 0.54 -28.07
N ARG A 22 4.57 1.04 -28.32
CA ARG A 22 5.66 1.17 -27.34
C ARG A 22 6.11 2.62 -27.28
N GLY A 23 6.43 3.11 -26.09
CA GLY A 23 6.85 4.48 -25.88
C GLY A 23 7.79 4.59 -24.70
N ALA A 24 8.66 5.60 -24.72
CA ALA A 24 9.57 5.90 -23.63
C ALA A 24 9.53 7.40 -23.33
N LEU A 25 9.52 7.75 -22.05
CA LEU A 25 9.55 9.12 -21.57
C LEU A 25 10.72 9.30 -20.60
N GLU A 26 11.61 10.24 -20.90
CA GLU A 26 12.68 10.61 -20.00
C GLU A 26 12.14 11.43 -18.82
N LEU A 27 12.30 10.88 -17.62
CA LEU A 27 11.95 11.54 -16.38
C LEU A 27 13.08 12.49 -16.01
N SER A 28 12.77 13.79 -15.99
CA SER A 28 13.71 14.85 -15.63
C SER A 28 13.11 15.75 -14.55
N ARG A 29 13.93 16.08 -13.55
CA ARG A 29 13.56 17.02 -12.47
C ARG A 29 13.32 18.45 -12.98
N GLN A 30 13.72 18.76 -14.22
CA GLN A 30 13.47 20.07 -14.83
C GLN A 30 11.97 20.29 -15.11
N TRP A 31 11.26 19.25 -15.54
CA TRP A 31 9.84 19.33 -15.84
C TRP A 31 8.97 18.62 -14.80
N LEU A 32 9.43 17.54 -14.17
CA LEU A 32 8.74 16.89 -13.06
C LEU A 32 8.90 17.71 -11.77
N LYS A 33 7.99 18.65 -11.56
CA LYS A 33 7.91 19.50 -10.38
C LYS A 33 6.91 18.93 -9.36
N GLY A 34 6.63 19.68 -8.29
CA GLY A 34 5.69 19.27 -7.23
C GLY A 34 4.21 19.27 -7.63
N SER A 35 3.85 19.87 -8.77
CA SER A 35 2.51 19.84 -9.36
C SER A 35 2.41 18.77 -10.45
N PHE A 36 1.19 18.32 -10.73
CA PHE A 36 0.92 17.43 -11.86
C PHE A 36 1.26 18.13 -13.19
N GLN A 37 1.96 17.41 -14.05
CA GLN A 37 2.41 17.84 -15.36
C GLN A 37 1.95 16.82 -16.39
N GLU A 38 1.28 17.31 -17.43
CA GLU A 38 0.82 16.46 -18.52
C GLU A 38 1.90 16.30 -19.59
N LYS A 39 2.07 15.07 -20.07
CA LYS A 39 2.93 14.71 -21.19
C LYS A 39 2.16 13.81 -22.14
N THR A 40 2.11 14.22 -23.39
CA THR A 40 1.56 13.41 -24.47
C THR A 40 2.67 12.60 -25.11
N LEU A 41 2.48 11.30 -25.19
CA LEU A 41 3.36 10.35 -25.85
C LEU A 41 2.64 9.76 -27.05
N SER A 42 3.15 10.05 -28.24
CA SER A 42 2.65 9.46 -29.49
C SER A 42 3.30 8.09 -29.68
N MET A 43 2.47 7.06 -29.84
CA MET A 43 2.87 5.66 -29.97
C MET A 43 2.13 5.07 -31.17
N ASN A 44 2.75 5.11 -32.34
CA ASN A 44 2.12 4.71 -33.62
C ASN A 44 0.79 5.45 -33.83
N GLU A 45 -0.32 4.72 -33.98
CA GLU A 45 -1.68 5.20 -34.21
C GLU A 45 -2.40 5.73 -32.94
N ILE A 46 -1.73 5.75 -31.78
CA ILE A 46 -2.33 6.13 -30.50
C ILE A 46 -1.53 7.24 -29.84
N SER A 47 -2.23 8.17 -29.18
CA SER A 47 -1.63 9.16 -28.28
C SER A 47 -2.05 8.90 -26.85
N LEU A 48 -1.08 8.77 -25.96
CA LEU A 48 -1.29 8.60 -24.53
C LEU A 48 -0.96 9.90 -23.80
N VAL A 49 -1.92 10.42 -23.02
CA VAL A 49 -1.68 11.58 -22.14
C VAL A 49 -1.44 11.07 -20.72
N LEU A 50 -0.28 11.40 -20.17
CA LEU A 50 0.13 11.03 -18.81
C LEU A 50 0.18 12.27 -17.94
N SER A 51 -0.40 12.22 -16.75
CA SER A 51 -0.29 13.28 -15.75
C SER A 51 0.57 12.79 -14.58
N MET A 52 1.71 13.44 -14.34
CA MET A 52 2.72 12.98 -13.39
C MET A 52 3.27 14.14 -12.55
N ARG A 53 3.67 13.86 -11.30
CA ARG A 53 4.37 14.81 -10.43
C ARG A 53 5.52 14.13 -9.70
N HIS A 54 6.56 14.89 -9.38
CA HIS A 54 7.63 14.41 -8.49
C HIS A 54 7.22 14.63 -7.04
N ILE A 55 7.24 13.56 -6.23
CA ILE A 55 7.10 13.64 -4.78
C ILE A 55 8.47 13.26 -4.19
N PRO A 56 9.17 14.19 -3.53
CA PRO A 56 10.47 13.92 -2.96
C PRO A 56 10.35 12.95 -1.78
N ALA A 57 11.46 12.24 -1.46
CA ALA A 57 11.47 11.13 -0.51
C ALA A 57 11.01 11.56 0.89
N ASP A 58 11.44 12.72 1.36
CA ASP A 58 11.01 13.34 2.62
C ASP A 58 9.48 13.47 2.70
N LYS A 59 8.84 13.93 1.62
CA LYS A 59 7.37 14.02 1.57
C LYS A 59 6.69 12.66 1.46
N THR A 60 7.30 11.67 0.81
CA THR A 60 6.76 10.30 0.80
C THR A 60 6.88 9.60 2.15
N MET A 61 7.84 10.02 2.98
CA MET A 61 8.06 9.50 4.32
C MET A 61 7.24 10.21 5.40
N GLN A 62 6.74 11.42 5.12
CA GLN A 62 5.85 12.15 6.02
C GLN A 62 4.52 11.43 6.20
N ARG A 63 4.33 10.88 7.41
CA ARG A 63 3.05 10.33 7.86
C ARG A 63 2.11 11.49 8.19
N THR A 64 1.03 11.62 7.44
CA THR A 64 0.04 12.68 7.66
C THR A 64 -1.16 12.09 8.40
N PRO A 65 -1.46 12.57 9.62
CA PRO A 65 -2.65 12.14 10.34
C PRO A 65 -3.92 12.45 9.54
N SER A 66 -4.95 11.62 9.72
CA SER A 66 -6.27 11.89 9.17
C SER A 66 -6.86 13.14 9.81
N ARG A 67 -7.52 13.96 8.99
CA ARG A 67 -8.30 15.11 9.45
C ARG A 67 -9.64 14.71 10.06
N THR A 68 -10.06 13.46 9.88
CA THR A 68 -11.31 12.89 10.39
C THR A 68 -11.01 11.86 11.47
N SER A 69 -11.35 12.18 12.72
CA SER A 69 -11.11 11.29 13.86
C SER A 69 -11.94 10.00 13.79
N SER A 70 -13.06 9.99 13.05
CA SER A 70 -13.89 8.82 12.81
C SER A 70 -13.33 7.84 11.77
N ALA A 71 -12.35 8.24 10.96
CA ALA A 71 -11.74 7.38 9.94
C ALA A 71 -10.93 6.23 10.55
N VAL A 72 -10.54 5.27 9.72
CA VAL A 72 -9.68 4.14 10.08
C VAL A 72 -8.24 4.41 9.68
N PHE A 73 -8.03 4.87 8.45
CA PHE A 73 -6.73 5.22 7.92
C PHE A 73 -6.27 6.59 8.42
N GLY A 74 -4.96 6.76 8.63
CA GLY A 74 -4.42 8.01 9.17
C GLY A 74 -4.73 8.27 10.65
N VAL A 75 -5.36 7.33 11.36
CA VAL A 75 -5.66 7.42 12.79
C VAL A 75 -4.73 6.50 13.57
N SER A 76 -4.36 6.85 14.81
CA SER A 76 -3.46 6.01 15.61
C SER A 76 -4.08 4.62 15.84
N ILE A 77 -3.23 3.59 15.76
CA ILE A 77 -3.66 2.20 15.90
C ILE A 77 -4.37 1.95 17.24
N SER A 78 -3.88 2.59 18.31
CA SER A 78 -4.45 2.54 19.65
C SER A 78 -5.84 3.17 19.73
N SER A 79 -6.09 4.26 19.01
CA SER A 79 -7.41 4.89 18.97
C SER A 79 -8.42 4.03 18.22
N CYS A 80 -8.02 3.43 17.10
CA CYS A 80 -8.88 2.49 16.35
C CYS A 80 -9.25 1.27 17.22
N ALA A 81 -8.26 0.65 17.86
CA ALA A 81 -8.46 -0.50 18.73
C ALA A 81 -9.41 -0.16 19.91
N LYS A 82 -9.17 0.96 20.60
CA LYS A 82 -10.04 1.45 21.70
C LYS A 82 -11.47 1.68 21.26
N ARG A 83 -11.69 2.36 20.12
CA ARG A 83 -13.03 2.64 19.57
C ARG A 83 -13.82 1.37 19.25
N GLU A 84 -13.12 0.33 18.85
CA GLU A 84 -13.70 -0.98 18.54
C GLU A 84 -13.79 -1.91 19.75
N SER A 85 -13.36 -1.44 20.93
CA SER A 85 -13.25 -2.23 22.17
C SER A 85 -12.45 -3.53 21.96
N LYS A 86 -11.33 -3.42 21.24
CA LYS A 86 -10.41 -4.53 20.92
C LYS A 86 -8.97 -4.16 21.24
N THR A 87 -8.11 -5.18 21.35
CA THR A 87 -6.65 -5.02 21.45
C THR A 87 -6.00 -4.77 20.10
N VAL A 88 -6.56 -5.35 19.04
CA VAL A 88 -6.10 -5.21 17.65
C VAL A 88 -7.26 -4.71 16.79
N PRO A 89 -7.06 -3.68 15.94
CA PRO A 89 -8.11 -3.18 15.05
C PRO A 89 -8.68 -4.26 14.12
N MET A 90 -9.97 -4.15 13.81
CA MET A 90 -10.72 -5.06 12.95
C MET A 90 -10.15 -5.13 11.53
N ILE A 91 -9.67 -4.02 10.98
CA ILE A 91 -9.02 -4.02 9.66
C ILE A 91 -7.80 -4.96 9.63
N VAL A 92 -7.00 -5.00 10.69
CA VAL A 92 -5.80 -5.86 10.77
C VAL A 92 -6.23 -7.31 10.86
N THR A 93 -7.09 -7.63 11.84
CA THR A 93 -7.56 -9.01 12.06
C THR A 93 -8.31 -9.57 10.85
N ALA A 94 -9.21 -8.80 10.24
CA ALA A 94 -9.98 -9.25 9.08
C ALA A 94 -9.10 -9.47 7.84
N CYS A 95 -8.16 -8.56 7.54
CA CYS A 95 -7.23 -8.75 6.42
C CYS A 95 -6.34 -9.99 6.62
N VAL A 96 -5.80 -10.18 7.82
CA VAL A 96 -4.95 -11.34 8.13
C VAL A 96 -5.75 -12.63 8.01
N GLN A 97 -6.94 -12.70 8.61
CA GLN A 97 -7.82 -13.87 8.52
C GLN A 97 -8.19 -14.22 7.08
N GLU A 98 -8.46 -13.22 6.24
CA GLU A 98 -8.79 -13.45 4.84
C GLU A 98 -7.58 -13.98 4.04
N VAL A 99 -6.37 -13.47 4.36
CA VAL A 99 -5.12 -13.98 3.76
C VAL A 99 -4.81 -15.40 4.20
N GLU A 100 -4.96 -15.71 5.49
CA GLU A 100 -4.78 -17.07 6.00
C GLU A 100 -5.79 -18.05 5.40
N LYS A 101 -7.03 -17.59 5.17
CA LYS A 101 -8.12 -18.40 4.62
C LYS A 101 -7.92 -18.80 3.15
N ARG A 102 -7.43 -17.90 2.29
CA ARG A 102 -7.36 -18.15 0.84
C ARG A 102 -6.12 -17.63 0.11
N GLY A 103 -5.19 -16.97 0.81
CA GLY A 103 -4.02 -16.32 0.22
C GLY A 103 -2.70 -17.04 0.47
N MET A 104 -2.67 -18.10 1.26
CA MET A 104 -1.41 -18.78 1.64
C MET A 104 -0.75 -19.51 0.48
N ASP A 105 -1.55 -20.01 -0.47
CA ASP A 105 -1.07 -20.70 -1.68
C ASP A 105 -0.87 -19.76 -2.88
N GLU A 106 -1.15 -18.46 -2.70
CA GLU A 106 -1.08 -17.47 -3.78
C GLU A 106 0.35 -17.00 -4.03
N VAL A 107 0.75 -16.98 -5.31
CA VAL A 107 2.13 -16.70 -5.71
C VAL A 107 2.50 -15.28 -5.34
N GLY A 108 3.52 -15.16 -4.49
CA GLY A 108 4.03 -13.85 -4.07
C GLY A 108 3.05 -13.05 -3.23
N ILE A 109 2.28 -13.71 -2.36
CA ILE A 109 1.49 -13.05 -1.32
C ILE A 109 2.32 -12.00 -0.58
N TYR A 110 1.74 -10.83 -0.31
CA TYR A 110 2.39 -9.60 0.17
C TYR A 110 3.44 -8.95 -0.76
N ARG A 111 4.05 -9.67 -1.71
CA ARG A 111 5.02 -9.12 -2.68
C ARG A 111 4.33 -8.51 -3.91
N VAL A 112 3.42 -9.26 -4.53
CA VAL A 112 2.60 -8.78 -5.65
C VAL A 112 1.63 -7.71 -5.14
N SER A 113 1.45 -6.65 -5.93
CA SER A 113 0.56 -5.54 -5.58
C SER A 113 -0.80 -5.74 -6.23
N GLY A 114 -1.87 -5.59 -5.44
CA GLY A 114 -3.22 -5.49 -5.98
C GLY A 114 -3.45 -4.21 -6.78
N VAL A 115 -4.60 -4.14 -7.44
CA VAL A 115 -4.96 -3.01 -8.30
C VAL A 115 -5.19 -1.76 -7.45
N SER A 116 -4.50 -0.66 -7.76
CA SER A 116 -4.53 0.57 -6.96
C SER A 116 -5.95 1.13 -6.76
N SER A 117 -6.82 1.05 -7.77
CA SER A 117 -8.23 1.47 -7.67
C SER A 117 -9.01 0.67 -6.61
N ASP A 118 -8.72 -0.62 -6.50
CA ASP A 118 -9.40 -1.53 -5.57
C ASP A 118 -8.96 -1.23 -4.14
N LEU A 119 -7.65 -1.03 -3.92
CA LEU A 119 -7.11 -0.59 -2.63
C LEU A 119 -7.79 0.71 -2.16
N GLN A 120 -7.92 1.71 -3.05
CA GLN A 120 -8.58 2.97 -2.73
C GLN A 120 -10.09 2.81 -2.53
N SER A 121 -10.73 1.87 -3.20
CA SER A 121 -12.14 1.54 -2.98
C SER A 121 -12.36 0.93 -1.60
N ILE A 122 -11.62 -0.13 -1.27
CA ILE A 122 -11.70 -0.84 0.02
C ILE A 122 -11.36 0.11 1.17
N LYS A 123 -10.31 0.93 1.04
CA LYS A 123 -9.96 1.97 2.01
C LYS A 123 -11.14 2.90 2.31
N ARG A 124 -11.78 3.45 1.26
CA ARG A 124 -12.93 4.36 1.43
C ARG A 124 -14.11 3.68 2.13
N ILE A 125 -14.31 2.37 1.92
CA ILE A 125 -15.35 1.61 2.61
C ILE A 125 -15.00 1.48 4.09
N PHE A 126 -13.76 1.08 4.43
CA PHE A 126 -13.30 1.01 5.82
C PHE A 126 -13.41 2.34 6.56
N ASP A 127 -12.99 3.44 5.95
CA ASP A 127 -13.05 4.78 6.55
C ASP A 127 -14.48 5.24 6.85
N LYS A 128 -15.47 4.73 6.10
CA LYS A 128 -16.89 5.03 6.32
C LYS A 128 -17.55 4.08 7.31
N ASN A 129 -17.30 2.78 7.17
CA ASN A 129 -17.92 1.75 7.99
C ASN A 129 -17.03 0.51 8.03
N VAL A 130 -16.47 0.23 9.21
CA VAL A 130 -15.56 -0.90 9.42
C VAL A 130 -16.22 -2.24 9.12
N ARG A 131 -17.49 -2.44 9.46
CA ARG A 131 -18.20 -3.71 9.21
C ARG A 131 -18.41 -3.95 7.71
N ALA A 132 -18.78 -2.91 6.96
CA ALA A 132 -18.87 -2.99 5.51
C ALA A 132 -17.49 -3.25 4.89
N GLY A 133 -16.44 -2.65 5.45
CA GLY A 133 -15.04 -2.90 5.07
C GLY A 133 -14.65 -4.36 5.22
N VAL A 134 -15.00 -4.99 6.35
CA VAL A 134 -14.76 -6.42 6.56
C VAL A 134 -15.52 -7.28 5.55
N SER A 135 -16.78 -6.94 5.26
CA SER A 135 -17.60 -7.70 4.30
C SER A 135 -17.01 -7.70 2.89
N VAL A 136 -16.50 -6.56 2.41
CA VAL A 136 -16.00 -6.45 1.03
C VAL A 136 -14.68 -7.21 0.81
N LEU A 137 -13.95 -7.57 1.87
CA LEU A 137 -12.70 -8.34 1.75
C LEU A 137 -12.92 -9.74 1.19
N GLN A 138 -14.10 -10.33 1.40
CA GLN A 138 -14.41 -11.69 0.94
C GLN A 138 -14.47 -11.78 -0.60
N ASP A 139 -14.95 -10.71 -1.24
CA ASP A 139 -15.10 -10.63 -2.71
C ASP A 139 -13.91 -9.96 -3.41
N ALA A 140 -12.96 -9.41 -2.65
CA ALA A 140 -11.82 -8.68 -3.19
C ALA A 140 -10.71 -9.63 -3.73
N ASP A 141 -9.91 -9.15 -4.68
CA ASP A 141 -8.65 -9.82 -5.02
C ASP A 141 -7.71 -9.91 -3.80
N ILE A 142 -7.00 -11.02 -3.64
CA ILE A 142 -6.17 -11.28 -2.46
C ILE A 142 -4.94 -10.38 -2.38
N HIS A 143 -4.36 -9.98 -3.52
CA HIS A 143 -3.29 -9.00 -3.56
C HIS A 143 -3.81 -7.59 -3.24
N SER A 144 -5.10 -7.33 -3.49
CA SER A 144 -5.78 -6.12 -3.00
C SER A 144 -5.97 -6.15 -1.48
N VAL A 145 -6.34 -7.27 -0.87
CA VAL A 145 -6.45 -7.41 0.60
C VAL A 145 -5.09 -7.16 1.29
N THR A 146 -4.03 -7.84 0.84
CA THR A 146 -2.68 -7.59 1.37
C THR A 146 -2.20 -6.17 1.11
N GLY A 147 -2.58 -5.59 -0.03
CA GLY A 147 -2.34 -4.19 -0.38
C GLY A 147 -2.98 -3.22 0.60
N VAL A 148 -4.23 -3.45 0.97
CA VAL A 148 -4.98 -2.65 1.96
C VAL A 148 -4.34 -2.75 3.35
N LEU A 149 -3.95 -3.95 3.78
CA LEU A 149 -3.27 -4.13 5.07
C LEU A 149 -1.93 -3.36 5.12
N LYS A 150 -1.11 -3.48 4.08
CA LYS A 150 0.14 -2.71 3.95
C LYS A 150 -0.12 -1.21 3.95
N LEU A 151 -1.15 -0.76 3.23
CA LEU A 151 -1.54 0.65 3.16
C LEU A 151 -1.93 1.19 4.55
N TYR A 152 -2.67 0.40 5.34
CA TYR A 152 -3.09 0.79 6.69
C TYR A 152 -1.87 1.10 7.58
N PHE A 153 -0.91 0.18 7.67
CA PHE A 153 0.31 0.40 8.48
C PHE A 153 1.18 1.56 7.96
N ARG A 154 1.21 1.76 6.63
CA ARG A 154 1.96 2.86 6.02
C ARG A 154 1.36 4.22 6.33
N GLU A 155 0.04 4.31 6.48
CA GLU A 155 -0.66 5.57 6.75
C GLU A 155 -0.88 5.86 8.23
N LEU A 156 -0.47 4.98 9.15
CA LEU A 156 -0.50 5.30 10.59
C LEU A 156 0.26 6.62 10.86
N PRO A 157 -0.22 7.48 11.77
CA PRO A 157 0.48 8.72 12.17
C PRO A 157 1.90 8.48 12.68
N GLU A 158 2.10 7.36 13.36
CA GLU A 158 3.39 6.86 13.84
C GLU A 158 3.58 5.44 13.28
N PRO A 159 4.80 5.04 12.87
CA PRO A 159 5.07 3.66 12.47
C PRO A 159 4.71 2.67 13.60
N LEU A 160 4.33 1.45 13.22
CA LEU A 160 3.99 0.38 14.17
C LEU A 160 5.17 0.09 15.13
N PHE A 161 6.39 0.13 14.61
CA PHE A 161 7.61 0.20 15.40
C PHE A 161 7.93 1.67 15.64
N THR A 162 7.58 2.14 16.83
CA THR A 162 7.68 3.55 17.24
C THR A 162 9.13 4.05 17.22
N GLU A 163 9.32 5.36 17.09
CA GLU A 163 10.67 5.94 17.14
C GLU A 163 11.36 5.67 18.49
N ALA A 164 10.58 5.65 19.58
CA ALA A 164 11.06 5.35 20.92
C ALA A 164 11.64 3.93 21.04
N SER A 165 11.08 2.96 20.31
CA SER A 165 11.54 1.57 20.36
C SER A 165 12.59 1.25 19.28
N TYR A 166 12.68 2.07 18.22
CA TYR A 166 13.52 1.81 17.06
C TYR A 166 14.99 1.55 17.41
N GLN A 167 15.60 2.40 18.23
CA GLN A 167 17.01 2.23 18.61
C GLN A 167 17.25 0.90 19.34
N SER A 168 16.35 0.53 20.25
CA SER A 168 16.41 -0.73 20.98
C SER A 168 16.26 -1.95 20.05
N PHE A 169 15.38 -1.87 19.04
CA PHE A 169 15.28 -2.90 18.00
C PHE A 169 16.58 -3.04 17.20
N ILE A 170 17.14 -1.92 16.72
CA ILE A 170 18.37 -1.91 15.92
C ILE A 170 19.55 -2.47 16.71
N ASP A 171 19.70 -2.10 17.98
CA ASP A 171 20.79 -2.59 18.81
C ASP A 171 20.65 -4.09 19.12
N THR A 172 19.41 -4.56 19.30
CA THR A 172 19.14 -6.01 19.45
C THR A 172 19.53 -6.78 18.18
N LEU A 173 19.24 -6.25 16.99
CA LEU A 173 19.58 -6.91 15.72
C LEU A 173 21.08 -7.02 15.46
N LYS A 174 21.92 -6.18 16.10
CA LYS A 174 23.39 -6.22 15.97
C LYS A 174 24.05 -7.32 16.81
N LEU A 175 23.34 -7.90 17.77
CA LEU A 175 23.86 -9.00 18.58
C LEU A 175 24.17 -10.19 17.66
N SER A 176 25.26 -10.91 17.93
CA SER A 176 25.62 -12.12 17.15
C SER A 176 24.93 -13.38 17.68
N ASP A 177 24.61 -13.40 18.98
CA ASP A 177 23.97 -14.51 19.67
C ASP A 177 22.43 -14.45 19.57
N GLU A 178 21.82 -15.52 19.05
CA GLU A 178 20.37 -15.66 18.88
C GLU A 178 19.62 -15.72 20.23
N GLU A 179 20.23 -16.28 21.27
CA GLU A 179 19.62 -16.31 22.59
C GLU A 179 19.58 -14.91 23.22
N ALA A 180 20.67 -14.15 23.07
CA ALA A 180 20.73 -12.76 23.46
C ALA A 180 19.71 -11.90 22.67
N LYS A 181 19.57 -12.11 21.35
CA LYS A 181 18.55 -11.41 20.53
C LYS A 181 17.14 -11.64 21.06
N THR A 182 16.79 -12.89 21.33
CA THR A 182 15.46 -13.26 21.82
C THR A 182 15.17 -12.66 23.19
N ARG A 183 16.18 -12.60 24.06
CA ARG A 183 16.07 -12.03 25.41
C ARG A 183 15.96 -10.51 25.41
N CYS A 184 16.68 -9.84 24.51
CA CYS A 184 16.77 -8.38 24.41
C CYS A 184 15.70 -7.77 23.51
N MET A 185 14.92 -8.58 22.77
CA MET A 185 13.78 -8.11 21.98
C MET A 185 12.83 -7.27 22.86
N PRO A 186 12.57 -6.00 22.49
CA PRO A 186 11.66 -5.13 23.24
C PRO A 186 10.28 -5.78 23.33
N ARG A 187 9.80 -6.01 24.56
CA ARG A 187 8.43 -6.47 24.78
C ARG A 187 7.49 -5.27 24.76
N SER A 188 6.34 -5.45 24.12
CA SER A 188 5.24 -4.48 24.18
C SER A 188 4.79 -4.35 25.63
N GLU A 189 4.74 -3.12 26.16
CA GLU A 189 3.97 -2.79 27.37
C GLU A 189 2.46 -2.81 27.07
#